data_AF-A0A938WE39-F1
#
_entry.id   AF-A0A938WE39-F1
#
_cell.length_a   1.000
_cell.length_b   1.000
_cell.length_c   1.000
_cell.angle_alpha   90.00
_cell.angle_beta   90.00
_cell.angle_gamma   90.00
#
_symmetry.space_group_name_H-M   'P 1'
#
loop_
_entity.id
_entity.type
_entity.pdbx_description
1 polymer ?
#
loop_
_entity_poly.entity_id
_entity_poly.type
_entity_poly.pdbx_seq_one_letter_code
_entity_poly.pdbx_strand_id
1 'polypeptide(L)'
;MRPRDLLLLRRRRGRGDTDLGSNSDGLMDILCNVVGVMALITSLTGIFAAGSALNIQAPMQQKTDRRFVLLQASKEGLWNLQPAVEQMVKLDRERAQEVNRCNQLLAPERETCEQGLDGWSRQQQVGPIQMRVSHANGLIQRNGPPTVLAADLKQPEGWLEQTMRQLAKDRQAVFVVLENDGFEVYRAIKSKALQYKVPIGWEPWYKGDPVYFWGNSGRNLTVQ
;
A
#
# COMPACT_ATOMS: atom_id res chain seq x y z
N MET A 1 80.49 32.46 -1.13
CA MET A 1 80.85 33.72 -0.46
C MET A 1 79.83 34.02 0.65
N ARG A 2 80.30 34.57 1.77
CA ARG A 2 79.65 34.77 3.09
C ARG A 2 78.55 35.90 3.11
N PRO A 3 78.03 36.36 4.28
CA PRO A 3 76.95 35.82 5.14
C PRO A 3 75.91 36.92 5.53
N ARG A 4 75.16 36.73 6.64
CA ARG A 4 74.49 37.70 7.58
C ARG A 4 72.98 37.41 7.77
N ASP A 5 72.53 36.97 8.95
CA ASP A 5 72.37 37.64 10.26
C ASP A 5 71.12 38.56 10.36
N LEU A 6 70.01 37.96 10.83
CA LEU A 6 69.30 38.19 12.10
C LEU A 6 68.92 39.62 12.63
N LEU A 7 67.67 39.69 13.14
CA LEU A 7 67.07 40.59 14.18
C LEU A 7 66.48 41.94 13.65
N LEU A 8 65.39 42.57 14.13
CA LEU A 8 64.68 42.74 15.43
C LEU A 8 63.20 43.18 15.16
N LEU A 9 62.18 42.64 15.84
CA LEU A 9 61.45 43.18 17.01
C LEU A 9 60.74 44.57 16.90
N ARG A 10 59.40 44.54 17.12
CA ARG A 10 58.64 45.31 18.15
C ARG A 10 57.78 46.55 17.75
N ARG A 11 56.44 46.33 17.81
CA ARG A 11 55.36 47.09 18.51
C ARG A 11 55.06 48.55 18.12
N ARG A 12 53.84 48.78 17.59
CA ARG A 12 53.02 49.95 17.92
C ARG A 12 51.56 49.56 18.12
N ARG A 13 51.04 49.92 19.28
CA ARG A 13 49.66 49.78 19.74
C ARG A 13 49.01 51.14 19.46
N GLY A 14 47.92 51.16 18.69
CA GLY A 14 47.07 52.33 18.51
C GLY A 14 45.63 51.86 18.60
N ARG A 15 44.98 52.16 19.72
CA ARG A 15 43.60 51.84 20.05
C ARG A 15 42.78 53.10 19.77
N GLY A 16 41.80 53.01 18.89
CA GLY A 16 40.52 53.71 18.95
C GLY A 16 39.48 52.63 18.66
N ASP A 17 38.69 52.20 19.64
CA ASP A 17 37.35 52.74 19.93
C ASP A 17 36.59 53.02 18.64
N THR A 18 35.43 52.43 18.32
CA THR A 18 34.44 51.64 19.03
C THR A 18 33.43 51.32 17.91
N ASP A 19 33.12 50.06 17.61
CA ASP A 19 31.73 49.75 17.28
C ASP A 19 31.40 48.29 17.56
N LEU A 20 30.50 48.13 18.52
CA LEU A 20 29.91 46.88 18.98
C LEU A 20 28.68 46.64 18.10
N GLY A 21 28.86 46.04 16.92
CA GLY A 21 27.73 45.86 16.00
C GLY A 21 27.87 44.75 14.95
N SER A 22 28.82 43.81 15.09
CA SER A 22 29.15 42.89 13.99
C SER A 22 29.37 41.42 14.40
N ASN A 23 28.68 40.95 15.45
CA ASN A 23 28.66 39.52 15.81
C ASN A 23 27.27 38.87 15.76
N SER A 24 26.19 39.65 15.58
CA SER A 24 24.85 39.10 15.35
C SER A 24 24.63 38.67 13.91
N ASP A 25 25.19 39.39 12.94
CA ASP A 25 24.91 39.15 11.51
C ASP A 25 25.52 37.83 11.01
N GLY A 26 26.76 37.52 11.40
CA GLY A 26 27.38 36.23 11.05
C GLY A 26 26.69 35.03 11.70
N LEU A 27 26.14 35.19 12.90
CA LEU A 27 25.31 34.18 13.55
C LEU A 27 23.94 34.05 12.88
N MET A 28 23.33 35.17 12.47
CA MET A 28 22.04 35.16 11.78
C MET A 28 22.15 34.53 10.39
N ASP A 29 23.24 34.77 9.65
CA ASP A 29 23.48 34.13 8.34
C ASP A 29 23.68 32.61 8.46
N ILE A 30 24.41 32.16 9.48
CA ILE A 30 24.57 30.72 9.76
C ILE A 30 23.23 30.11 10.19
N LEU A 31 22.46 30.79 11.03
CA LEU A 31 21.13 30.34 11.45
C LEU A 31 20.13 30.31 10.28
N CYS A 32 20.12 31.31 9.40
CA CYS A 32 19.26 31.35 8.22
C CYS A 32 19.60 30.22 7.23
N ASN A 33 20.88 29.91 7.05
CA ASN A 33 21.30 28.79 6.20
C ASN A 33 20.91 27.43 6.80
N VAL A 34 21.09 27.24 8.12
CA VAL A 34 20.70 25.98 8.80
C VAL A 34 19.18 25.82 8.85
N VAL A 35 18.44 26.88 9.13
CA VAL A 35 16.96 26.86 9.12
C VAL A 35 16.45 26.63 7.70
N GLY A 36 17.07 27.22 6.68
CA GLY A 36 16.74 26.98 5.27
C GLY A 36 16.94 25.52 4.86
N VAL A 37 18.08 24.92 5.23
CA VAL A 37 18.35 23.49 4.96
C VAL A 37 17.40 22.58 5.74
N MET A 38 17.08 22.91 7.00
CA MET A 38 16.11 22.16 7.79
C MET A 38 14.70 22.24 7.20
N ALA A 39 14.26 23.41 6.74
CA ALA A 39 12.98 23.60 6.05
C ALA A 39 12.89 22.75 4.77
N LEU A 40 14.01 22.65 4.04
CA LEU A 40 14.13 21.87 2.81
C LEU A 40 14.16 20.35 3.07
N ILE A 41 14.76 19.91 4.19
CA ILE A 41 14.71 18.51 4.62
C ILE A 41 13.30 18.14 5.13
N THR A 42 12.60 19.05 5.81
CA THR A 42 11.20 18.84 6.21
C THR A 42 10.23 18.83 5.03
N SER A 43 10.52 19.55 3.93
CA SER A 43 9.71 19.47 2.72
C SER A 43 9.95 18.17 1.94
N LEU A 44 11.18 17.66 1.92
CA LEU A 44 11.49 16.38 1.26
C LEU A 44 10.94 15.15 2.01
N THR A 45 10.87 15.20 3.35
CA THR A 45 10.30 14.10 4.15
C THR A 45 8.77 14.00 4.06
N GLY A 46 8.09 15.01 3.51
CA GLY A 46 6.65 15.00 3.26
C GLY A 46 6.21 14.20 2.01
N ILE A 47 7.14 13.69 1.19
CA ILE A 47 6.81 13.08 -0.12
C ILE A 47 6.78 11.53 -0.08
N PHE A 48 6.98 10.89 1.08
CA PHE A 48 6.85 9.44 1.20
C PHE A 48 5.47 9.03 1.72
N ALA A 49 4.46 9.14 0.86
CA ALA A 49 3.16 8.45 1.03
C ALA A 49 2.61 7.87 -0.29
N ALA A 50 3.47 7.58 -1.26
CA ALA A 50 3.10 6.91 -2.51
C ALA A 50 3.80 5.55 -2.62
N GLY A 51 3.43 4.64 -1.72
CA GLY A 51 3.76 3.22 -1.77
C GLY A 51 2.50 2.44 -1.46
N SER A 52 1.50 2.53 -2.34
CA SER A 52 0.21 1.85 -2.22
C SER A 52 0.34 0.36 -2.52
N ALA A 53 0.97 -0.38 -1.61
CA ALA A 53 0.75 -1.81 -1.48
C ALA A 53 -0.27 -2.02 -0.35
N LEU A 54 -1.45 -2.55 -0.68
CA LEU A 54 -2.50 -2.89 0.28
C LEU A 54 -2.03 -4.03 1.19
N ASN A 55 -1.66 -3.82 2.45
CA ASN A 55 -1.73 -4.96 3.38
C ASN A 55 -3.19 -5.08 3.79
N ILE A 56 -3.98 -5.94 3.15
CA ILE A 56 -5.25 -6.37 3.75
C ILE A 56 -4.86 -7.22 4.95
N GLN A 57 -4.48 -6.59 6.06
CA GLN A 57 -4.20 -7.32 7.28
C GLN A 57 -5.47 -8.10 7.60
N ALA A 58 -5.44 -9.42 7.37
CA ALA A 58 -6.42 -10.29 7.96
C ALA A 58 -6.06 -10.31 9.45
N PRO A 59 -6.79 -9.52 10.24
CA PRO A 59 -7.56 -10.17 11.26
C PRO A 59 -9.04 -9.92 10.98
N MET A 60 -9.82 -10.99 11.02
CA MET A 60 -11.28 -10.94 11.22
C MET A 60 -11.67 -10.28 12.56
N GLN A 61 -11.00 -9.22 13.01
CA GLN A 61 -11.25 -8.57 14.29
C GLN A 61 -11.18 -7.06 14.14
N GLN A 62 -12.28 -6.48 13.67
CA GLN A 62 -12.97 -5.41 14.38
C GLN A 62 -14.40 -5.26 13.83
N LYS A 63 -15.37 -5.85 14.54
CA LYS A 63 -16.81 -5.51 14.56
C LYS A 63 -17.52 -5.24 13.22
N THR A 64 -17.17 -5.90 12.12
CA THR A 64 -18.09 -6.01 10.99
C THR A 64 -18.46 -7.48 10.81
N ASP A 65 -19.67 -7.86 11.21
CA ASP A 65 -20.24 -9.20 10.94
C ASP A 65 -20.52 -9.43 9.44
N ARG A 66 -20.21 -8.45 8.59
CA ARG A 66 -20.55 -8.48 7.17
C ARG A 66 -19.34 -8.88 6.35
N ARG A 67 -19.40 -10.11 5.83
CA ARG A 67 -18.54 -10.56 4.72
C ARG A 67 -18.77 -9.63 3.52
N PHE A 68 -17.69 -9.25 2.84
CA PHE A 68 -17.77 -8.42 1.64
C PHE A 68 -17.22 -9.17 0.42
N VAL A 69 -17.76 -8.84 -0.74
CA VAL A 69 -17.25 -9.29 -2.04
C VAL A 69 -16.38 -8.20 -2.64
N LEU A 70 -15.17 -8.58 -3.06
CA LEU A 70 -14.21 -7.65 -3.65
C LEU A 70 -14.36 -7.58 -5.17
N LEU A 71 -14.51 -6.37 -5.69
CA LEU A 71 -14.61 -6.07 -7.11
C LEU A 71 -13.53 -5.06 -7.52
N GLN A 72 -13.08 -5.11 -8.76
CA GLN A 72 -12.21 -4.09 -9.35
C GLN A 72 -12.90 -3.43 -10.55
N ALA A 73 -12.92 -2.11 -10.56
CA ALA A 73 -13.59 -1.29 -11.58
C ALA A 73 -12.57 -0.47 -12.37
N SER A 74 -12.64 -0.54 -13.70
CA SER A 74 -11.90 0.33 -14.63
C SER A 74 -12.80 0.72 -15.79
N LYS A 75 -12.34 1.59 -16.70
CA LYS A 75 -13.13 1.96 -17.90
C LYS A 75 -13.53 0.77 -18.78
N GLU A 76 -12.73 -0.30 -18.75
CA GLU A 76 -12.91 -1.49 -19.59
C GLU A 76 -14.06 -2.36 -19.06
N GLY A 77 -14.30 -2.36 -17.75
CA GLY A 77 -15.36 -3.13 -17.14
C GLY A 77 -15.12 -3.43 -15.67
N LEU A 78 -15.74 -4.52 -15.23
CA LEU A 78 -15.78 -4.98 -13.85
C LEU A 78 -15.12 -6.36 -13.74
N TRP A 79 -14.18 -6.51 -12.82
CA TRP A 79 -13.58 -7.79 -12.46
C TRP A 79 -14.09 -8.24 -11.10
N ASN A 80 -14.54 -9.49 -11.04
CA ASN A 80 -14.81 -10.16 -9.77
C ASN A 80 -13.51 -10.74 -9.22
N LEU A 81 -13.01 -10.16 -8.12
CA LEU A 81 -11.78 -10.62 -7.47
C LEU A 81 -12.03 -11.77 -6.49
N GLN A 82 -13.28 -11.93 -6.03
CA GLN A 82 -13.65 -12.86 -4.97
C GLN A 82 -13.18 -14.32 -5.18
N PRO A 83 -13.31 -14.93 -6.37
CA PRO A 83 -12.86 -16.32 -6.56
C PRO A 83 -11.35 -16.49 -6.35
N ALA A 84 -10.55 -15.49 -6.75
CA ALA A 84 -9.11 -15.51 -6.52
C ALA A 84 -8.77 -15.29 -5.03
N VAL A 85 -9.53 -14.44 -4.34
CA VAL A 85 -9.41 -14.25 -2.88
C VAL A 85 -9.69 -15.56 -2.14
N GLU A 86 -10.76 -16.25 -2.47
CA GLU A 86 -11.14 -17.52 -1.83
C GLU A 86 -10.09 -18.61 -2.06
N GLN A 87 -9.57 -18.71 -3.29
CA GLN A 87 -8.51 -19.64 -3.61
C GLN A 87 -7.21 -19.31 -2.86
N MET A 88 -6.89 -18.04 -2.71
CA MET A 88 -5.74 -17.58 -1.93
C MET A 88 -5.89 -17.87 -0.44
N VAL A 89 -7.08 -17.70 0.14
CA VAL A 89 -7.38 -18.09 1.53
C VAL A 89 -7.20 -19.61 1.72
N LYS A 90 -7.57 -20.42 0.72
CA LYS A 90 -7.31 -21.87 0.78
C LYS A 90 -5.82 -22.19 0.82
N LEU A 91 -5.02 -21.56 -0.04
CA LEU A 91 -3.56 -21.74 -0.06
C LEU A 91 -2.89 -21.22 1.22
N ASP A 92 -3.41 -20.14 1.82
CA ASP A 92 -2.90 -19.65 3.10
C ASP A 92 -3.17 -20.63 4.25
N ARG A 93 -4.31 -21.33 4.24
CA ARG A 93 -4.56 -22.41 5.22
C ARG A 93 -3.58 -23.55 5.08
N GLU A 94 -3.24 -23.95 3.85
CA GLU A 94 -2.21 -24.96 3.59
C GLU A 94 -0.84 -24.48 4.10
N ARG A 95 -0.47 -23.23 3.82
CA ARG A 95 0.75 -22.60 4.35
C ARG A 95 0.76 -22.60 5.89
N ALA A 96 -0.35 -22.22 6.53
CA ALA A 96 -0.46 -22.18 7.99
C ALA A 96 -0.32 -23.57 8.62
N GLN A 97 -0.80 -24.63 7.95
CA GLN A 97 -0.58 -26.01 8.38
C GLN A 97 0.91 -26.39 8.32
N GLU A 98 1.61 -26.00 7.25
CA GLU A 98 3.06 -26.21 7.13
C GLU A 98 3.86 -25.43 8.19
N VAL A 99 3.49 -24.19 8.47
CA VAL A 99 4.08 -23.40 9.57
C VAL A 99 3.86 -24.08 10.91
N ASN A 100 2.64 -24.55 11.17
CA ASN A 100 2.32 -25.27 12.41
C ASN A 100 3.11 -26.58 12.53
N ARG A 101 3.33 -27.29 11.41
CA ARG A 101 4.20 -28.47 11.38
C ARG A 101 5.64 -28.13 11.75
N CYS A 102 6.22 -27.07 11.18
CA CYS A 102 7.57 -26.64 11.54
C CYS A 102 7.67 -26.25 13.03
N ASN A 103 6.66 -25.58 13.57
CA ASN A 103 6.61 -25.17 14.99
C ASN A 103 6.59 -26.34 15.98
N GLN A 104 6.20 -27.54 15.53
CA GLN A 104 6.20 -28.77 16.35
C GLN A 104 7.57 -29.48 16.39
N LEU A 105 8.53 -29.04 15.57
CA LEU A 105 9.86 -29.63 15.49
C LEU A 105 10.81 -29.05 16.55
N LEU A 106 11.87 -29.82 16.85
CA LEU A 106 12.95 -29.40 17.75
C LEU A 106 13.96 -28.50 17.02
N ALA A 107 14.81 -27.80 17.80
CA ALA A 107 15.58 -26.64 17.35
C ALA A 107 16.47 -26.80 16.10
N PRO A 108 17.11 -27.95 15.75
CA PRO A 108 17.81 -28.01 14.46
C PRO A 108 16.88 -28.32 13.27
N GLU A 109 15.86 -29.15 13.50
CA GLU A 109 14.90 -29.53 12.46
C GLU A 109 13.94 -28.39 12.12
N ARG A 110 13.55 -27.59 13.13
CA ARG A 110 12.71 -26.41 12.96
C ARG A 110 13.38 -25.37 12.07
N GLU A 111 14.64 -25.03 12.32
CA GLU A 111 15.38 -24.06 11.51
C GLU A 111 15.47 -24.49 10.04
N THR A 112 15.73 -25.77 9.80
CA THR A 112 15.75 -26.35 8.44
C THR A 112 14.35 -26.28 7.79
N CYS A 113 13.29 -26.52 8.56
CA CYS A 113 11.90 -26.45 8.09
C CYS A 113 11.50 -25.01 7.74
N GLU A 114 11.83 -24.05 8.59
CA GLU A 114 11.56 -22.62 8.38
C GLU A 114 12.24 -22.09 7.11
N GLN A 115 13.51 -22.47 6.87
CA GLN A 115 14.20 -22.13 5.61
C GLN A 115 13.49 -22.68 4.38
N GLY A 116 12.86 -23.86 4.49
CA GLY A 116 12.03 -24.44 3.42
C GLY A 116 10.74 -23.66 3.16
N LEU A 117 10.19 -23.00 4.19
CA LEU A 117 8.99 -22.16 4.05
C LEU A 117 9.28 -20.87 3.28
N ASP A 118 10.48 -20.30 3.39
CA ASP A 118 10.86 -19.10 2.64
C ASP A 118 10.84 -19.34 1.11
N GLY A 119 11.14 -20.56 0.68
CA GLY A 119 11.00 -20.99 -0.71
C GLY A 119 9.56 -21.32 -1.13
N TRP A 120 8.60 -21.34 -0.20
CA TRP A 120 7.23 -21.69 -0.50
C TRP A 120 6.54 -20.55 -1.27
N SER A 121 6.15 -20.86 -2.50
CA SER A 121 5.39 -19.98 -3.37
C SER A 121 4.44 -20.79 -4.25
N ARG A 122 3.28 -20.21 -4.53
CA ARG A 122 2.25 -20.72 -5.41
C ARG A 122 1.77 -19.60 -6.30
N GLN A 123 1.71 -19.86 -7.61
CA GLN A 123 1.13 -18.95 -8.58
C GLN A 123 0.02 -19.69 -9.33
N GLN A 124 -1.15 -19.07 -9.41
CA GLN A 124 -2.32 -19.65 -10.06
C GLN A 124 -3.09 -18.57 -10.84
N GLN A 125 -3.83 -19.01 -11.86
CA GLN A 125 -4.74 -18.18 -12.62
C GLN A 125 -6.17 -18.64 -12.30
N VAL A 126 -6.99 -17.74 -11.78
CA VAL A 126 -8.41 -17.99 -11.47
C VAL A 126 -9.24 -17.09 -12.38
N GLY A 127 -9.72 -17.67 -13.48
CA GLY A 127 -10.41 -16.91 -14.52
C GLY A 127 -9.53 -15.77 -15.07
N PRO A 128 -9.98 -14.50 -15.05
CA PRO A 128 -9.18 -13.37 -15.51
C PRO A 128 -8.18 -12.83 -14.48
N ILE A 129 -8.11 -13.42 -13.28
CA ILE A 129 -7.27 -12.92 -12.19
C ILE A 129 -6.08 -13.85 -11.98
N GLN A 130 -4.87 -13.29 -12.04
CA GLN A 130 -3.67 -13.96 -11.60
C GLN A 130 -3.48 -13.74 -10.10
N MET A 131 -3.07 -14.79 -9.39
CA MET A 131 -2.74 -14.72 -7.96
C MET A 131 -1.37 -15.33 -7.71
N ARG A 132 -0.64 -14.74 -6.78
CA ARG A 132 0.62 -15.27 -6.26
C ARG A 132 0.58 -15.23 -4.74
N VAL A 133 0.92 -16.34 -4.12
CA VAL A 133 0.91 -16.54 -2.68
C VAL A 133 2.26 -17.10 -2.29
N SER A 134 2.96 -16.43 -1.40
CA SER A 134 4.22 -16.88 -0.81
C SER A 134 4.12 -16.88 0.71
N HIS A 135 5.17 -17.32 1.39
CA HIS A 135 5.23 -17.20 2.83
C HIS A 135 5.12 -15.76 3.32
N ALA A 136 5.71 -14.81 2.58
CA ALA A 136 5.76 -13.40 2.96
C ALA A 136 4.55 -12.58 2.51
N ASN A 137 3.94 -12.92 1.37
CA ASN A 137 2.89 -12.09 0.77
C ASN A 137 1.85 -12.87 -0.03
N GLY A 138 0.63 -12.32 -0.07
CA GLY A 138 -0.42 -12.69 -1.02
C GLY A 138 -0.71 -11.51 -1.93
N LEU A 139 -0.77 -11.73 -3.24
CA LEU A 139 -1.15 -10.70 -4.21
C LEU A 139 -2.06 -11.25 -5.30
N ILE A 140 -2.93 -10.40 -5.82
CA ILE A 140 -3.75 -10.66 -7.00
C ILE A 140 -3.62 -9.52 -7.99
N GLN A 141 -3.72 -9.85 -9.28
CA GLN A 141 -3.63 -8.89 -10.37
C GLN A 141 -4.53 -9.33 -11.52
N ARG A 142 -5.16 -8.39 -12.20
CA ARG A 142 -5.89 -8.69 -13.44
C ARG A 142 -4.91 -9.11 -14.55
N ASN A 143 -5.21 -10.21 -15.22
CA ASN A 143 -4.42 -10.78 -16.31
C ASN A 143 -5.31 -11.26 -17.49
N GLY A 144 -6.61 -10.92 -17.46
CA GLY A 144 -7.58 -11.35 -18.45
C GLY A 144 -8.74 -10.36 -18.61
N PRO A 145 -9.72 -10.68 -19.47
CA PRO A 145 -10.85 -9.79 -19.75
C PRO A 145 -11.71 -9.55 -18.50
N PRO A 146 -12.48 -8.44 -18.46
CA PRO A 146 -13.38 -8.18 -17.35
C PRO A 146 -14.47 -9.26 -17.25
N THR A 147 -14.93 -9.52 -16.03
CA THR A 147 -16.09 -10.38 -15.76
C THR A 147 -17.34 -9.84 -16.44
N VAL A 148 -17.49 -8.51 -16.49
CA VAL A 148 -18.56 -7.81 -17.21
C VAL A 148 -17.97 -6.60 -17.92
N LEU A 149 -18.23 -6.46 -19.22
CA LEU A 149 -17.84 -5.27 -19.98
C LEU A 149 -18.61 -4.04 -19.49
N ALA A 150 -17.99 -2.87 -19.57
CA ALA A 150 -18.61 -1.62 -19.11
C ALA A 150 -19.97 -1.34 -19.78
N ALA A 151 -20.13 -1.69 -21.05
CA ALA A 151 -21.38 -1.53 -21.80
C ALA A 151 -22.54 -2.39 -21.25
N ASP A 152 -22.21 -3.55 -20.68
CA ASP A 152 -23.19 -4.56 -20.26
C ASP A 152 -23.64 -4.39 -18.81
N LEU A 153 -22.99 -3.51 -18.04
CA LEU A 153 -23.31 -3.28 -16.63
C LEU A 153 -24.72 -2.74 -16.37
N LYS A 154 -25.34 -2.14 -17.39
CA LYS A 154 -26.70 -1.57 -17.31
C LYS A 154 -27.79 -2.56 -17.74
N GLN A 155 -27.42 -3.72 -18.29
CA GLN A 155 -28.41 -4.69 -18.76
C GLN A 155 -29.27 -5.20 -17.60
N PRO A 156 -30.61 -5.26 -17.78
CA PRO A 156 -31.49 -5.87 -16.79
C PRO A 156 -31.14 -7.35 -16.66
N GLU A 157 -31.19 -7.86 -15.43
CA GLU A 157 -30.87 -9.27 -15.11
C GLU A 157 -29.44 -9.72 -15.45
N GLY A 158 -28.53 -8.78 -15.77
CA GLY A 158 -27.12 -9.06 -16.00
C GLY A 158 -26.39 -9.51 -14.73
N TRP A 159 -25.13 -9.93 -14.88
CA TRP A 159 -24.30 -10.46 -13.79
C TRP A 159 -24.23 -9.53 -12.56
N LEU A 160 -24.09 -8.22 -12.77
CA LEU A 160 -24.05 -7.23 -11.67
C LEU A 160 -25.35 -7.22 -10.87
N GLU A 161 -26.50 -7.31 -11.53
CA GLU A 161 -27.80 -7.31 -10.88
C GLU A 161 -28.03 -8.59 -10.08
N GLN A 162 -27.71 -9.75 -10.67
CA GLN A 162 -27.78 -11.03 -9.98
C GLN A 162 -26.87 -11.06 -8.75
N THR A 163 -25.65 -10.54 -8.90
CA THR A 163 -24.68 -10.43 -7.79
C THR A 163 -25.21 -9.55 -6.67
N MET A 164 -25.74 -8.35 -6.98
CA MET A 164 -26.31 -7.47 -5.94
C MET A 164 -27.52 -8.07 -5.24
N ARG A 165 -28.40 -8.78 -5.97
CA ARG A 165 -29.51 -9.54 -5.36
C ARG A 165 -29.00 -10.60 -4.38
N GLN A 166 -27.96 -11.33 -4.77
CA GLN A 166 -27.36 -12.36 -3.92
C GLN A 166 -26.70 -11.75 -2.67
N LEU A 167 -25.93 -10.67 -2.83
CA LEU A 167 -25.31 -9.95 -1.71
C LEU A 167 -26.36 -9.42 -0.72
N ALA A 168 -27.48 -8.88 -1.22
CA ALA A 168 -28.58 -8.41 -0.38
C ALA A 168 -29.22 -9.57 0.41
N LYS A 169 -29.43 -10.72 -0.24
CA LYS A 169 -29.97 -11.94 0.39
C LYS A 169 -29.05 -12.44 1.51
N ASP A 170 -27.74 -12.46 1.25
CA ASP A 170 -26.74 -12.98 2.18
C ASP A 170 -26.27 -11.93 3.21
N ARG A 171 -26.84 -10.72 3.18
CA ARG A 171 -26.47 -9.57 4.03
C ARG A 171 -24.99 -9.21 3.96
N GLN A 172 -24.41 -9.39 2.78
CA GLN A 172 -23.02 -9.08 2.48
C GLN A 172 -22.87 -7.65 1.96
N ALA A 173 -21.65 -7.12 2.04
CA ALA A 173 -21.29 -5.84 1.45
C ALA A 173 -20.53 -6.05 0.13
N VAL A 174 -20.36 -4.97 -0.63
CA VAL A 174 -19.47 -4.94 -1.80
C VAL A 174 -18.36 -3.93 -1.55
N PHE A 175 -17.12 -4.30 -1.86
CA PHE A 175 -15.98 -3.39 -1.79
C PHE A 175 -15.37 -3.24 -3.18
N VAL A 176 -15.18 -2.00 -3.63
CA VAL A 176 -14.70 -1.71 -4.98
C VAL A 176 -13.30 -1.10 -4.94
N VAL A 177 -12.35 -1.80 -5.54
CA VAL A 177 -11.04 -1.26 -5.92
C VAL A 177 -11.22 -0.46 -7.20
N LEU A 178 -11.12 0.86 -7.11
CA LEU A 178 -11.50 1.79 -8.18
C LEU A 178 -10.28 2.33 -8.90
N GLU A 179 -10.05 1.90 -10.15
CA GLU A 179 -9.03 2.52 -10.99
C GLU A 179 -9.41 3.98 -11.33
N ASN A 180 -8.40 4.83 -11.57
CA ASN A 180 -8.59 6.25 -11.88
C ASN A 180 -9.54 6.52 -13.07
N ASP A 181 -9.69 5.57 -14.00
CA ASP A 181 -10.59 5.66 -15.16
C ASP A 181 -11.92 4.89 -14.98
N GLY A 182 -12.14 4.27 -13.82
CA GLY A 182 -13.27 3.37 -13.55
C GLY A 182 -14.53 4.02 -13.00
N PHE A 183 -14.60 5.36 -12.93
CA PHE A 183 -15.67 6.05 -12.22
C PHE A 183 -17.08 5.73 -12.77
N GLU A 184 -17.25 5.65 -14.09
CA GLU A 184 -18.54 5.31 -14.71
C GLU A 184 -19.00 3.88 -14.34
N VAL A 185 -18.06 2.93 -14.32
CA VAL A 185 -18.33 1.56 -13.85
C VAL A 185 -18.72 1.56 -12.39
N TYR A 186 -17.99 2.30 -11.55
CA TYR A 186 -18.32 2.45 -10.13
C TYR A 186 -19.70 3.06 -9.90
N ARG A 187 -20.11 4.07 -10.68
CA ARG A 187 -21.47 4.63 -10.60
C ARG A 187 -22.54 3.60 -10.89
N ALA A 188 -22.31 2.71 -11.86
CA ALA A 188 -23.24 1.62 -12.16
C ALA A 188 -23.35 0.64 -10.98
N ILE A 189 -22.21 0.25 -10.39
CA ILE A 189 -22.17 -0.61 -9.18
C ILE A 189 -22.91 0.07 -8.03
N LYS A 190 -22.59 1.34 -7.74
CA LYS A 190 -23.21 2.12 -6.66
C LYS A 190 -24.71 2.26 -6.84
N SER A 191 -25.18 2.52 -8.06
CA SER A 191 -26.60 2.61 -8.38
C SER A 191 -27.34 1.31 -8.04
N LYS A 192 -26.81 0.16 -8.48
CA LYS A 192 -27.38 -1.15 -8.16
C LYS A 192 -27.27 -1.49 -6.67
N ALA A 193 -26.15 -1.18 -6.02
CA ALA A 193 -25.97 -1.40 -4.59
C ALA A 193 -27.02 -0.62 -3.77
N LEU A 194 -27.29 0.65 -4.12
CA LEU A 194 -28.35 1.46 -3.51
C LEU A 194 -29.74 0.87 -3.77
N GLN A 195 -30.02 0.45 -5.01
CA GLN A 195 -31.30 -0.18 -5.38
C GLN A 195 -31.59 -1.43 -4.53
N TYR A 196 -30.57 -2.26 -4.30
CA TYR A 196 -30.68 -3.51 -3.54
C TYR A 196 -30.36 -3.36 -2.04
N LYS A 197 -30.10 -2.13 -1.56
CA LYS A 197 -29.72 -1.84 -0.17
C LYS A 197 -28.48 -2.61 0.30
N VAL A 198 -27.53 -2.85 -0.60
CA VAL A 198 -26.23 -3.49 -0.33
C VAL A 198 -25.24 -2.41 0.14
N PRO A 199 -24.60 -2.54 1.31
CA PRO A 199 -23.54 -1.63 1.75
C PRO A 199 -22.36 -1.65 0.77
N ILE A 200 -21.78 -0.48 0.49
CA ILE A 200 -20.73 -0.33 -0.52
C ILE A 200 -19.56 0.51 0.00
N GLY A 201 -18.38 -0.09 0.01
CA GLY A 201 -17.09 0.59 0.21
C GLY A 201 -16.32 0.74 -1.10
N TRP A 202 -15.38 1.68 -1.15
CA TRP A 202 -14.47 1.84 -2.28
C TRP A 202 -13.13 2.44 -1.86
N GLU A 203 -12.07 2.15 -2.62
CA GLU A 203 -10.76 2.78 -2.48
C GLU A 203 -10.15 3.06 -3.86
N PRO A 204 -9.54 4.24 -4.10
CA PRO A 204 -8.85 4.52 -5.36
C PRO A 204 -7.63 3.61 -5.53
N TRP A 205 -7.34 3.24 -6.77
CA TRP A 205 -6.29 2.30 -7.13
C TRP A 205 -5.59 2.66 -8.43
N TYR A 206 -4.30 2.33 -8.53
CA TYR A 206 -3.54 2.57 -9.74
C TYR A 206 -3.71 1.42 -10.74
N LYS A 207 -3.74 1.79 -12.01
CA LYS A 207 -3.88 0.83 -13.10
C LYS A 207 -2.66 -0.08 -13.15
N GLY A 208 -2.89 -1.39 -13.07
CA GLY A 208 -1.86 -2.41 -13.16
C GLY A 208 -1.20 -2.77 -11.83
N ASP A 209 -1.42 -2.01 -10.77
CA ASP A 209 -0.88 -2.33 -9.45
C ASP A 209 -1.56 -3.58 -8.87
N PRO A 210 -0.79 -4.57 -8.37
CA PRO A 210 -1.37 -5.75 -7.76
C PRO A 210 -2.01 -5.40 -6.41
N VAL A 211 -3.16 -5.99 -6.13
CA VAL A 211 -3.81 -5.89 -4.81
C VAL A 211 -3.15 -6.88 -3.88
N TYR A 212 -2.55 -6.39 -2.80
CA TYR A 212 -1.89 -7.22 -1.80
C TYR A 212 -2.89 -7.60 -0.70
N PHE A 213 -2.74 -8.82 -0.14
CA PHE A 213 -3.65 -9.41 0.84
C PHE A 213 -3.00 -9.72 2.18
N TRP A 214 -1.68 -9.81 2.25
CA TRP A 214 -0.93 -9.75 3.50
C TRP A 214 0.53 -9.40 3.19
N GLY A 215 1.19 -8.67 4.08
CA GLY A 215 2.55 -8.18 3.91
C GLY A 215 2.87 -7.01 4.85
N ASN A 216 4.05 -6.43 4.78
CA ASN A 216 4.53 -5.45 5.77
C ASN A 216 4.02 -3.99 5.59
N SER A 217 2.86 -3.75 4.97
CA SER A 217 2.39 -2.39 4.58
C SER A 217 1.00 -2.00 5.13
N GLY A 218 0.90 -1.71 6.42
CA GLY A 218 -0.35 -1.54 7.18
C GLY A 218 -1.33 -0.43 6.75
N ARG A 219 -2.41 -0.79 6.04
CA ARG A 219 -3.63 0.03 5.88
C ARG A 219 -4.88 -0.83 6.06
N ASN A 220 -5.84 -0.38 6.88
CA ASN A 220 -7.09 -1.11 7.18
C ASN A 220 -8.24 -0.71 6.24
N LEU A 221 -9.03 -1.69 5.79
CA LEU A 221 -10.24 -1.46 4.97
C LEU A 221 -11.39 -0.92 5.85
N THR A 222 -12.12 0.08 5.35
CA THR A 222 -13.33 0.60 6.00
C THR A 222 -14.53 0.50 5.04
N VAL A 223 -15.63 -0.06 5.51
CA VAL A 223 -16.90 -0.11 4.77
C VAL A 223 -17.80 1.01 5.29
N GLN A 224 -18.37 1.81 4.39
CA GLN A 224 -19.31 2.90 4.71
C GLN A 224 -20.77 2.45 4.54
#